data_AF-A0A2P8D306-F1
#
_entry.id   AF-A0A2P8D306-F1
#
_cell.length_a   1.000
_cell.length_b   1.000
_cell.length_c   1.000
_cell.angle_alpha   90.00
_cell.angle_beta   90.00
_cell.angle_gamma   90.00
#
_symmetry.space_group_name_H-M   'P 1'
#
loop_
_entity.id
_entity.type
_entity.pdbx_description
1 polymer ?
#
loop_
_entity_poly.entity_id
_entity_poly.type
_entity_poly.pdbx_seq_one_letter_code
_entity_poly.pdbx_strand_id
1 'polypeptide(L)'
;MTLPHEINNLAAYLNAVRIRPGMYLGTNQISKLYDHLQGYRMACMLHQLSPEADDKFFDEFDAFVYGYYEVAPYGNWKDIILEQSSGNEQQALVQFFELFDLFLKNTQRKPTKKIVLDFFDQVLQGTELKSRLGNSFDNIRQETINLVKEHLMSNRKSDYDDVLEQLELRAETIPELGIILAHITDGYQTG
;
A
#
# COMPACT_ATOMS: atom_id res chain seq x y z
N MET A 1 -28.54 7.06 7.21
CA MET A 1 -28.67 5.61 7.44
C MET A 1 -29.13 5.04 6.12
N THR A 2 -28.25 4.39 5.37
CA THR A 2 -28.56 3.78 4.08
C THR A 2 -29.58 2.67 4.33
N LEU A 3 -30.70 2.69 3.60
CA LEU A 3 -31.79 1.75 3.82
C LEU A 3 -31.46 0.40 3.14
N PRO A 4 -31.93 -0.76 3.64
CA PRO A 4 -31.59 -2.08 3.09
C PRO A 4 -31.89 -2.26 1.60
N HIS A 5 -32.83 -1.49 1.04
CA HIS A 5 -33.19 -1.49 -0.39
C HIS A 5 -32.27 -0.64 -1.28
N GLU A 6 -31.24 0.00 -0.70
CA GLU A 6 -30.23 0.79 -1.44
C GLU A 6 -28.92 -0.01 -1.63
N ILE A 7 -28.80 -1.19 -1.03
CA ILE A 7 -27.64 -2.08 -1.18
C ILE A 7 -27.84 -2.95 -2.43
N ASN A 8 -27.44 -2.41 -3.58
CA ASN A 8 -27.66 -3.06 -4.87
C ASN A 8 -26.39 -3.71 -5.46
N ASN A 9 -25.24 -3.56 -4.79
CA ASN A 9 -23.96 -4.14 -5.19
C ASN A 9 -22.99 -4.21 -4.01
N LEU A 10 -21.85 -4.87 -4.22
CA LEU A 10 -20.82 -5.06 -3.21
C LEU A 10 -20.25 -3.74 -2.67
N ALA A 11 -20.08 -2.73 -3.52
CA ALA A 11 -19.53 -1.44 -3.07
C ALA A 11 -20.48 -0.70 -2.12
N ALA A 12 -21.78 -0.68 -2.42
CA ALA A 12 -22.80 -0.13 -1.53
C ALA A 12 -22.87 -0.91 -0.21
N TYR A 13 -22.75 -2.25 -0.28
CA TYR A 13 -22.69 -3.11 0.90
C TYR A 13 -21.48 -2.79 1.78
N LEU A 14 -20.28 -2.74 1.20
CA LEU A 14 -19.04 -2.44 1.92
C LEU A 14 -19.06 -1.05 2.55
N ASN A 15 -19.70 -0.06 1.93
CA ASN A 15 -19.94 1.25 2.56
C ASN A 15 -20.85 1.14 3.80
N ALA A 16 -21.89 0.31 3.77
CA ALA A 16 -22.74 0.09 4.93
C ALA A 16 -21.98 -0.63 6.07
N VAL A 17 -21.17 -1.63 5.72
CA VAL A 17 -20.29 -2.34 6.67
C VAL A 17 -19.29 -1.38 7.30
N ARG A 18 -18.66 -0.49 6.52
CA ARG A 18 -17.69 0.51 7.01
C ARG A 18 -18.25 1.38 8.15
N ILE A 19 -19.52 1.77 8.06
CA ILE A 19 -20.14 2.65 9.05
C ILE A 19 -20.41 1.91 10.37
N ARG A 20 -20.79 0.62 10.32
CA ARG A 20 -21.13 -0.18 11.50
C ARG A 20 -20.66 -1.64 11.38
N PRO A 21 -19.34 -1.90 11.36
CA PRO A 21 -18.82 -3.23 11.05
C PRO A 21 -19.33 -4.31 12.01
N GLY A 22 -19.39 -4.02 13.32
CA GLY A 22 -19.95 -4.93 14.31
C GLY A 22 -21.42 -5.33 14.08
N MET A 23 -22.23 -4.52 13.40
CA MET A 23 -23.63 -4.88 13.09
C MET A 23 -23.72 -5.95 11.99
N TYR A 24 -22.81 -5.93 11.03
CA TYR A 24 -22.82 -6.85 9.88
C TYR A 24 -21.93 -8.08 10.12
N LEU A 25 -20.79 -7.88 10.79
CA LEU A 25 -19.75 -8.89 10.98
C LEU A 25 -19.75 -9.49 12.41
N GLY A 26 -20.53 -8.91 13.33
CA GLY A 26 -20.51 -9.26 14.76
C GLY A 26 -19.28 -8.78 15.52
N THR A 27 -18.28 -8.22 14.83
CA THR A 27 -17.02 -7.72 15.38
C THR A 27 -16.37 -6.73 14.39
N ASN A 28 -15.29 -6.08 14.81
CA ASN A 28 -14.50 -5.17 13.99
C ASN A 28 -13.18 -5.84 13.58
N GLN A 29 -13.24 -6.94 12.82
CA GLN A 29 -12.05 -7.73 12.46
C GLN A 29 -12.01 -7.95 10.95
N ILE A 30 -10.85 -7.72 10.33
CA ILE A 30 -10.65 -7.94 8.89
C ILE A 30 -10.87 -9.41 8.53
N SER A 31 -10.49 -10.34 9.40
CA SER A 31 -10.70 -11.76 9.18
C SER A 31 -12.18 -12.11 9.05
N LYS A 32 -13.05 -11.45 9.83
CA LYS A 32 -14.51 -11.66 9.72
C LYS A 32 -15.11 -11.03 8.48
N LEU A 33 -14.57 -9.90 8.02
CA LEU A 33 -14.96 -9.36 6.73
C LEU A 33 -14.59 -10.32 5.59
N TYR A 34 -13.35 -10.82 5.59
CA TYR A 34 -12.89 -11.77 4.58
C TYR A 34 -13.77 -13.02 4.53
N ASP A 35 -13.98 -13.70 5.65
CA ASP A 35 -14.82 -14.91 5.72
C ASP A 35 -16.24 -14.64 5.20
N HIS A 36 -16.80 -13.48 5.58
CA HIS A 36 -18.14 -13.07 5.14
C HIS A 36 -18.21 -12.88 3.62
N LEU A 37 -17.22 -12.21 3.02
CA LEU A 37 -17.16 -11.98 1.58
C LEU A 37 -16.93 -13.28 0.80
N GLN A 38 -16.14 -14.21 1.33
CA GLN A 38 -15.98 -15.53 0.70
C GLN A 38 -17.28 -16.34 0.72
N GLY A 39 -18.05 -16.26 1.81
CA GLY A 39 -19.38 -16.86 1.89
C GLY A 39 -20.35 -16.25 0.85
N TYR A 40 -20.33 -14.92 0.69
CA TYR A 40 -21.09 -14.23 -0.35
C TYR A 40 -20.69 -14.72 -1.75
N ARG A 41 -19.39 -14.71 -2.09
CA ARG A 41 -18.88 -15.19 -3.39
C ARG A 41 -19.33 -16.62 -3.66
N MET A 42 -19.21 -17.50 -2.66
CA MET A 42 -19.64 -18.89 -2.77
C MET A 42 -21.13 -19.01 -3.07
N ALA A 43 -21.99 -18.27 -2.36
CA ALA A 43 -23.43 -18.27 -2.62
C ALA A 43 -23.75 -17.77 -4.03
N CYS A 44 -23.11 -16.70 -4.49
CA CYS A 44 -23.27 -16.17 -5.85
C CYS A 44 -22.87 -17.20 -6.91
N MET A 45 -21.75 -17.91 -6.73
CA MET A 45 -21.31 -18.97 -7.63
C MET A 45 -22.28 -20.16 -7.67
N LEU A 46 -22.73 -20.64 -6.50
CA LEU A 46 -23.64 -21.78 -6.40
C LEU A 46 -25.01 -21.51 -7.04
N HIS A 47 -25.48 -20.27 -6.98
CA HIS A 47 -26.78 -19.85 -7.48
C HIS A 47 -26.73 -19.08 -8.80
N GLN A 48 -25.54 -18.89 -9.39
CA GLN A 48 -25.32 -18.16 -10.65
C GLN A 48 -25.87 -16.72 -10.61
N LEU A 49 -25.64 -16.03 -9.49
CA LEU A 49 -26.20 -14.70 -9.20
C LEU A 49 -25.22 -13.53 -9.43
N SER A 50 -23.99 -13.79 -9.90
CA SER A 50 -22.91 -12.79 -9.85
C SER A 50 -23.13 -11.60 -10.81
N PRO A 51 -23.19 -10.36 -10.30
CA PRO A 51 -23.08 -9.17 -11.14
C PRO A 51 -21.63 -8.93 -11.55
N GLU A 52 -21.38 -8.56 -12.82
CA GLU A 52 -20.04 -8.29 -13.38
C GLU A 52 -19.23 -7.27 -12.54
N ALA A 53 -19.90 -6.32 -11.88
CA ALA A 53 -19.27 -5.31 -11.04
C ALA A 53 -18.66 -5.88 -9.74
N ASP A 54 -19.22 -6.96 -9.20
CA ASP A 54 -18.73 -7.59 -7.97
C ASP A 54 -17.58 -8.55 -8.27
N ASP A 55 -17.63 -9.24 -9.42
CA ASP A 55 -16.58 -10.17 -9.87
C ASP A 55 -15.22 -9.48 -10.00
N LYS A 56 -15.22 -8.24 -10.52
CA LYS A 56 -14.00 -7.43 -10.62
C LYS A 56 -13.26 -7.31 -9.29
N PHE A 57 -13.98 -7.08 -8.19
CA PHE A 57 -13.34 -7.01 -6.87
C PHE A 57 -12.72 -8.37 -6.50
N PHE A 58 -13.46 -9.46 -6.68
CA PHE A 58 -13.00 -10.80 -6.29
C PHE A 58 -11.84 -11.33 -7.13
N ASP A 59 -11.65 -10.81 -8.34
CA ASP A 59 -10.61 -11.25 -9.26
C ASP A 59 -9.38 -10.33 -9.24
N GLU A 60 -9.55 -9.03 -9.02
CA GLU A 60 -8.47 -8.04 -9.17
C GLU A 60 -7.96 -7.47 -7.83
N PHE A 61 -8.72 -7.54 -6.74
CA PHE A 61 -8.34 -6.83 -5.50
C PHE A 61 -7.07 -7.39 -4.84
N ASP A 62 -6.85 -8.71 -4.90
CA ASP A 62 -5.59 -9.31 -4.43
C ASP A 62 -4.38 -8.72 -5.18
N ALA A 63 -4.46 -8.68 -6.51
CA ALA A 63 -3.39 -8.12 -7.35
C ALA A 63 -3.15 -6.63 -7.06
N PHE A 64 -4.23 -5.87 -6.83
CA PHE A 64 -4.13 -4.48 -6.40
C PHE A 64 -3.38 -4.35 -5.07
N VAL A 65 -3.68 -5.18 -4.08
CA VAL A 65 -3.02 -5.15 -2.76
C VAL A 65 -1.55 -5.57 -2.85
N TYR A 66 -1.20 -6.56 -3.69
CA TYR A 66 0.20 -6.90 -3.95
C TYR A 66 0.97 -5.72 -4.54
N GLY A 67 0.38 -5.06 -5.54
CA GLY A 67 0.95 -3.86 -6.14
C GLY A 67 1.10 -2.71 -5.15
N TYR A 68 0.08 -2.49 -4.31
CA TYR A 68 0.08 -1.41 -3.33
C TYR A 68 1.20 -1.55 -2.30
N TYR A 69 1.38 -2.75 -1.74
CA TYR A 69 2.41 -3.01 -0.73
C TYR A 69 3.78 -3.38 -1.31
N GLU A 70 3.88 -3.48 -2.63
CA GLU A 70 5.10 -3.88 -3.35
C GLU A 70 5.65 -5.22 -2.81
N VAL A 71 4.74 -6.17 -2.62
CA VAL A 71 5.04 -7.51 -2.13
C VAL A 71 4.85 -8.54 -3.24
N ALA A 72 5.56 -9.67 -3.11
CA ALA A 72 5.30 -10.80 -3.98
C ALA A 72 3.86 -11.31 -3.78
N PRO A 73 3.22 -11.92 -4.78
CA PRO A 73 1.92 -12.56 -4.62
C PRO A 73 2.03 -13.73 -3.63
N TYR A 74 1.63 -13.51 -2.38
CA TYR A 74 1.52 -14.57 -1.37
C TYR A 74 0.27 -14.36 -0.51
N GLY A 75 -0.45 -15.44 -0.24
CA GLY A 75 -1.68 -15.39 0.55
C GLY A 75 -2.81 -14.68 -0.19
N ASN A 76 -3.68 -14.02 0.57
CA ASN A 76 -4.77 -13.17 0.10
C ASN A 76 -4.60 -11.76 0.67
N TRP A 77 -5.38 -10.80 0.17
CA TRP A 77 -5.35 -9.40 0.61
C TRP A 77 -5.51 -9.25 2.12
N LYS A 78 -6.31 -10.11 2.78
CA LYS A 78 -6.54 -10.04 4.23
C LYS A 78 -5.27 -10.37 5.00
N ASP A 79 -4.54 -11.40 4.59
CA ASP A 79 -3.28 -11.79 5.25
C ASP A 79 -2.23 -10.67 5.14
N ILE A 80 -2.10 -10.06 3.96
CA ILE A 80 -1.13 -8.97 3.74
C ILE A 80 -1.50 -7.73 4.55
N ILE A 81 -2.76 -7.28 4.48
CA ILE A 81 -3.19 -6.09 5.23
C ILE A 81 -3.01 -6.31 6.74
N LEU A 82 -3.30 -7.52 7.23
CA LEU A 82 -3.11 -7.85 8.64
C LEU A 82 -1.64 -7.83 9.05
N GLU A 83 -0.74 -8.33 8.20
CA GLU A 83 0.71 -8.24 8.41
C GLU A 83 1.18 -6.78 8.44
N GLN A 84 0.72 -5.96 7.51
CA GLN A 84 1.04 -4.52 7.43
C GLN A 84 0.47 -3.73 8.62
N SER A 85 -0.60 -4.23 9.23
CA SER A 85 -1.17 -3.73 10.49
C SER A 85 -0.57 -4.37 11.75
N SER A 86 0.57 -5.06 11.65
CA SER A 86 1.23 -5.70 12.80
C SER A 86 0.31 -6.67 13.57
N GLY A 87 -0.59 -7.35 12.87
CA GLY A 87 -1.56 -8.28 13.45
C GLY A 87 -2.79 -7.63 14.10
N ASN A 88 -2.93 -6.29 14.04
CA ASN A 88 -4.08 -5.60 14.60
C ASN A 88 -5.29 -5.68 13.66
N GLU A 89 -6.22 -6.59 13.96
CA GLU A 89 -7.45 -6.85 13.20
C GLU A 89 -8.32 -5.61 12.96
N GLN A 90 -8.43 -4.70 13.93
CA GLN A 90 -9.24 -3.50 13.82
C GLN A 90 -8.59 -2.48 12.89
N GLN A 91 -7.28 -2.27 13.05
CA GLN A 91 -6.51 -1.39 12.17
C GLN A 91 -6.47 -1.93 10.74
N ALA A 92 -6.31 -3.24 10.58
CA ALA A 92 -6.35 -3.91 9.29
C ALA A 92 -7.70 -3.71 8.59
N LEU A 93 -8.81 -3.77 9.34
CA LEU A 93 -10.14 -3.50 8.78
C LEU A 93 -10.27 -2.05 8.30
N VAL A 94 -9.70 -1.08 9.02
CA VAL A 94 -9.66 0.32 8.58
C VAL A 94 -8.83 0.44 7.30
N GLN A 95 -7.64 -0.15 7.26
CA GLN A 95 -6.76 -0.14 6.08
C GLN A 95 -7.39 -0.82 4.86
N PHE A 96 -8.16 -1.90 5.05
CA PHE A 96 -8.93 -2.52 3.97
C PHE A 96 -9.85 -1.49 3.30
N PHE A 97 -10.56 -0.70 4.09
CA PHE A 97 -11.50 0.27 3.54
C PHE A 97 -10.79 1.42 2.82
N GLU A 98 -9.63 1.84 3.30
CA GLU A 98 -8.79 2.82 2.59
C GLU A 98 -8.33 2.25 1.25
N LEU A 99 -7.80 1.03 1.22
CA LEU A 99 -7.38 0.34 0.00
C LEU A 99 -8.52 0.11 -0.96
N PHE A 100 -9.70 -0.25 -0.45
CA PHE A 100 -10.89 -0.41 -1.26
C PHE A 100 -11.28 0.89 -1.97
N ASP A 101 -11.22 2.04 -1.29
CA ASP A 101 -11.47 3.33 -1.93
C ASP A 101 -10.44 3.65 -3.02
N LEU A 102 -9.18 3.26 -2.82
CA LEU A 102 -8.12 3.44 -3.82
C LEU A 102 -8.30 2.53 -5.04
N PHE A 103 -8.70 1.29 -4.80
CA PHE A 103 -9.04 0.32 -5.84
C PHE A 103 -10.17 0.83 -6.73
N LEU A 104 -11.25 1.34 -6.12
CA LEU A 104 -12.38 1.91 -6.88
C LEU A 104 -11.99 3.14 -7.71
N LYS A 105 -11.02 3.93 -7.25
CA LYS A 105 -10.51 5.11 -7.96
C LYS A 105 -9.44 4.78 -9.01
N ASN A 106 -9.04 3.52 -9.13
CA ASN A 106 -7.94 3.06 -10.00
C ASN A 106 -6.68 3.95 -9.89
N THR A 107 -6.36 4.37 -8.66
CA THR A 107 -5.30 5.35 -8.43
C THR A 107 -3.95 4.69 -8.59
N GLN A 108 -3.17 5.10 -9.61
CA GLN A 108 -1.76 4.73 -9.73
C GLN A 108 -0.97 5.26 -8.54
N ARG A 109 -0.07 4.45 -8.00
CA ARG A 109 0.73 4.80 -6.82
C ARG A 109 2.21 4.74 -7.12
N LYS A 110 2.94 5.68 -6.51
CA LYS A 110 4.40 5.67 -6.49
C LYS A 110 4.88 4.38 -5.79
N PRO A 111 5.80 3.61 -6.39
CA PRO A 111 6.38 2.43 -5.75
C PRO A 111 7.44 2.87 -4.73
N THR A 112 6.98 3.46 -3.64
CA THR A 112 7.83 4.06 -2.60
C THR A 112 8.91 3.11 -2.10
N LYS A 113 8.57 1.84 -1.84
CA LYS A 113 9.52 0.86 -1.32
C LYS A 113 10.66 0.63 -2.31
N LYS A 114 10.35 0.42 -3.59
CA LYS A 114 11.37 0.30 -4.64
C LYS A 114 12.18 1.59 -4.78
N ILE A 115 11.55 2.76 -4.78
CA ILE A 115 12.26 4.05 -4.88
C ILE A 115 13.28 4.18 -3.74
N VAL A 116 12.88 3.90 -2.49
CA VAL A 116 13.76 3.98 -1.33
C VAL A 116 14.90 2.95 -1.41
N LEU A 117 14.61 1.72 -1.83
CA LEU A 117 15.64 0.67 -1.95
C LEU A 117 16.64 0.99 -3.06
N ASP A 118 16.18 1.44 -4.22
CA ASP A 118 17.05 1.84 -5.34
C ASP A 118 17.90 3.05 -4.98
N PHE A 119 17.31 4.02 -4.26
CA PHE A 119 18.03 5.17 -3.73
C PHE A 119 19.15 4.72 -2.80
N PHE A 120 18.85 3.80 -1.89
CA PHE A 120 19.84 3.25 -0.99
C PHE A 120 20.94 2.50 -1.73
N ASP A 121 20.60 1.67 -2.71
CA ASP A 121 21.58 0.96 -3.53
C ASP A 121 22.50 1.91 -4.28
N GLN A 122 21.97 2.98 -4.87
CA GLN A 122 22.79 3.99 -5.53
C GLN A 122 23.71 4.72 -4.55
N VAL A 123 23.21 5.10 -3.37
CA VAL A 123 24.01 5.79 -2.34
C VAL A 123 25.07 4.88 -1.72
N LEU A 124 24.82 3.57 -1.64
CA LEU A 124 25.81 2.61 -1.13
C LEU A 124 26.85 2.18 -2.16
N GLN A 125 26.44 1.99 -3.42
CA GLN A 125 27.27 1.39 -4.47
C GLN A 125 27.88 2.43 -5.42
N GLY A 126 27.38 3.68 -5.40
CA GLY A 126 27.62 4.69 -6.41
C GLY A 126 29.04 5.27 -6.44
N THR A 127 29.97 4.59 -7.12
CA THR A 127 31.22 5.19 -7.61
C THR A 127 30.94 6.38 -8.53
N GLU A 128 29.87 6.30 -9.33
CA GLU A 128 29.41 7.37 -10.20
C GLU A 128 28.87 8.58 -9.42
N LEU A 129 28.03 8.36 -8.40
CA LEU A 129 27.54 9.43 -7.54
C LEU A 129 28.67 10.07 -6.73
N LYS A 130 29.62 9.27 -6.23
CA LYS A 130 30.82 9.79 -5.57
C LYS A 130 31.63 10.70 -6.51
N SER A 131 31.73 10.35 -7.79
CA SER A 131 32.43 11.18 -8.78
C SER A 131 31.73 12.52 -9.07
N ARG A 132 30.39 12.54 -9.02
CA ARG A 132 29.57 13.74 -9.27
C ARG A 132 29.47 14.64 -8.05
N LEU A 133 29.41 14.05 -6.86
CA LEU A 133 29.15 14.76 -5.59
C LEU A 133 30.42 15.07 -4.79
N GLY A 134 31.55 14.47 -5.15
CA GLY A 134 32.83 14.71 -4.52
C GLY A 134 32.77 14.53 -3.00
N ASN A 135 33.20 15.56 -2.26
CA ASN A 135 33.28 15.52 -0.80
C ASN A 135 31.91 15.52 -0.09
N SER A 136 30.85 15.96 -0.76
CA SER A 136 29.49 15.98 -0.19
C SER A 136 28.88 14.57 -0.12
N PHE A 137 29.41 13.62 -0.89
CA PHE A 137 28.89 12.26 -0.98
C PHE A 137 28.91 11.52 0.37
N ASP A 138 30.00 11.64 1.13
CA ASP A 138 30.13 10.90 2.39
C ASP A 138 29.14 11.42 3.45
N ASN A 139 28.84 12.74 3.44
CA ASN A 139 27.81 13.32 4.29
C ASN A 139 26.41 12.83 3.90
N ILE A 140 26.07 12.90 2.61
CA ILE A 140 24.79 12.40 2.07
C ILE A 140 24.60 10.91 2.39
N ARG A 141 25.66 10.11 2.24
CA ARG A 141 25.63 8.69 2.57
C ARG A 141 25.36 8.45 4.05
N GLN A 142 26.06 9.16 4.93
CA GLN A 142 25.87 8.99 6.37
C GLN A 142 24.48 9.46 6.81
N GLU A 143 23.98 10.56 6.25
CA GLU A 143 22.64 11.05 6.48
C GLU A 143 21.57 10.06 6.03
N THR A 144 21.72 9.48 4.84
CA THR A 144 20.82 8.45 4.31
C THR A 144 20.81 7.21 5.21
N ILE A 145 21.98 6.75 5.64
CA ILE A 145 22.10 5.61 6.57
C ILE A 145 21.39 5.91 7.90
N ASN A 146 21.55 7.12 8.44
CA ASN A 146 20.89 7.51 9.69
C ASN A 146 19.37 7.57 9.53
N LEU A 147 18.89 8.18 8.44
CA LEU A 147 17.47 8.30 8.14
C LEU A 147 16.81 6.92 8.02
N VAL A 148 17.43 5.98 7.30
CA VAL A 148 16.96 4.59 7.22
C VAL A 148 16.95 3.92 8.60
N LYS A 149 18.01 4.09 9.41
CA LYS A 149 18.05 3.52 10.77
C LYS A 149 16.98 4.10 11.69
N GLU A 150 16.63 5.37 11.52
CA GLU A 150 15.64 6.06 12.34
C GLU A 150 14.20 5.66 11.98
N HIS A 151 13.91 5.44 10.70
CA HIS A 151 12.54 5.31 10.20
C HIS A 151 12.20 3.90 9.69
N LEU A 152 13.17 3.16 9.14
CA LEU A 152 12.94 1.81 8.63
C LEU A 152 12.99 0.78 9.76
N MET A 153 11.84 0.61 10.43
CA MET A 153 11.71 -0.27 11.59
C MET A 153 11.25 -1.69 11.22
N SER A 154 10.71 -1.88 10.02
CA SER A 154 10.16 -3.15 9.53
C SER A 154 10.05 -3.17 8.00
N ASN A 155 9.44 -4.22 7.46
CA ASN A 155 9.13 -4.35 6.02
C ASN A 155 7.77 -3.72 5.64
N ARG A 156 7.19 -2.90 6.52
CA ARG A 156 5.89 -2.25 6.30
C ARG A 156 6.02 -1.09 5.32
N LYS A 157 5.01 -0.91 4.47
CA LYS A 157 4.98 0.20 3.50
C LYS A 157 5.06 1.57 4.16
N SER A 158 4.41 1.78 5.31
CA SER A 158 4.45 3.05 6.04
C SER A 158 5.87 3.49 6.37
N ASP A 159 6.74 2.53 6.74
CA ASP A 159 8.11 2.83 7.13
C ASP A 159 8.93 3.34 5.92
N TYR A 160 8.64 2.83 4.71
CA TYR A 160 9.24 3.34 3.48
C TYR A 160 8.62 4.68 3.05
N ASP A 161 7.32 4.87 3.24
CA ASP A 161 6.64 6.13 2.93
C ASP A 161 7.22 7.28 3.78
N ASP A 162 7.43 7.04 5.08
CA ASP A 162 8.09 7.98 5.99
C ASP A 162 9.52 8.31 5.54
N VAL A 163 10.31 7.28 5.16
CA VAL A 163 11.67 7.47 4.63
C VAL A 163 11.68 8.33 3.37
N LEU A 164 10.77 8.05 2.43
CA LEU A 164 10.70 8.81 1.18
C LEU A 164 10.29 10.27 1.43
N GLU A 165 9.32 10.52 2.30
CA GLU A 165 8.93 11.89 2.67
C GLU A 165 10.11 12.67 3.27
N GLN A 166 10.88 12.06 4.16
CA GLN A 166 12.07 12.69 4.74
C GLN A 166 13.16 12.94 3.68
N LEU A 167 13.32 12.06 2.71
CA LEU A 167 14.26 12.26 1.59
C LEU A 167 13.80 13.40 0.67
N GLU A 168 12.50 13.47 0.34
CA GLU A 168 11.91 14.54 -0.47
C GLU A 168 12.09 15.91 0.23
N LEU A 169 11.84 16.00 1.53
CA LEU A 169 12.06 17.22 2.32
C LEU A 169 13.53 17.68 2.31
N ARG A 170 14.48 16.74 2.46
CA ARG A 170 15.91 17.08 2.43
C ARG A 170 16.39 17.48 1.04
N ALA A 171 15.83 16.89 -0.01
CA ALA A 171 16.11 17.23 -1.40
C ALA A 171 15.79 18.70 -1.73
N GLU A 172 14.84 19.33 -1.03
CA GLU A 172 14.57 20.77 -1.16
C GLU A 172 15.75 21.64 -0.69
N THR A 173 16.52 21.14 0.29
CA THR A 173 17.65 21.86 0.90
C THR A 173 19.01 21.47 0.33
N ILE A 174 19.12 20.27 -0.24
CA ILE A 174 20.34 19.68 -0.79
C ILE A 174 20.08 19.33 -2.27
N PRO A 175 20.44 20.22 -3.21
CA PRO A 175 20.16 20.02 -4.64
C PRO A 175 20.69 18.70 -5.21
N GLU A 176 21.84 18.24 -4.71
CA GLU A 176 22.49 17.00 -5.08
C GLU A 176 21.62 15.77 -4.78
N LEU A 177 20.94 15.77 -3.62
CA LEU A 177 19.98 14.72 -3.24
C LEU A 177 18.77 14.73 -4.16
N GLY A 178 18.26 15.93 -4.48
CA GLY A 178 17.13 16.09 -5.39
C GLY A 178 17.40 15.52 -6.79
N ILE A 179 18.61 15.70 -7.32
CA ILE A 179 18.99 15.14 -8.63
C ILE A 179 18.93 13.61 -8.63
N ILE A 180 19.44 12.97 -7.57
CA ILE A 180 19.44 11.49 -7.46
C ILE A 180 18.02 10.98 -7.31
N LEU A 181 17.26 11.58 -6.41
CA LEU A 181 15.90 11.17 -6.11
C LEU A 181 14.98 11.33 -7.33
N ALA A 182 15.12 12.43 -8.07
CA ALA A 182 14.39 12.64 -9.33
C ALA A 182 14.76 11.59 -10.38
N HIS A 183 16.06 11.32 -10.58
CA HIS A 183 16.52 10.32 -11.55
C HIS A 183 15.93 8.93 -11.31
N ILE A 184 15.84 8.51 -10.05
CA ILE A 184 15.24 7.22 -9.67
C ILE A 184 13.72 7.27 -9.85
N THR A 185 13.08 8.32 -9.35
CA THR A 185 11.62 8.44 -9.37
C THR A 185 11.07 8.51 -10.80
N ASP A 186 11.76 9.20 -11.70
CA ASP A 186 11.40 9.31 -13.12
C ASP A 186 11.40 7.94 -13.82
N GLY A 187 12.31 7.03 -13.42
CA GLY A 187 12.33 5.65 -13.92
C GLY A 187 11.06 4.85 -13.58
N TYR A 188 10.29 5.29 -12.57
CA TYR A 188 9.05 4.67 -12.13
C TYR A 188 7.79 5.41 -12.60
N GLN A 189 7.90 6.58 -13.24
CA GLN A 189 6.74 7.33 -13.77
C GLN A 189 6.33 6.91 -15.20
N THR A 190 7.12 6.09 -15.88
CA THR A 190 6.89 5.62 -17.26
C THR A 190 6.31 4.20 -17.38
N GLY A 191 5.78 3.62 -16.29
CA GLY A 191 5.29 2.23 -16.22
C GLY A 191 3.79 2.11 -15.98
#